data_AF-A0A1Q7RI46-F1
#
_entry.id   AF-A0A1Q7RI46-F1
#
_cell.length_a   1.000
_cell.length_b   1.000
_cell.length_c   1.000
_cell.angle_alpha   90.00
_cell.angle_beta   90.00
_cell.angle_gamma   90.00
#
_symmetry.space_group_name_H-M   'P 1'
#
loop_
_entity.id
_entity.type
_entity.pdbx_description
1 polymer ?
#
loop_
_entity_poly.entity_id
_entity_poly.type
_entity_poly.pdbx_seq_one_letter_code
_entity_poly.pdbx_strand_id
1 'polypeptide(L)' 'MEKEYFTYDEAMNILGCKRSTLYTFITELDIPTHKFKFDRKRYLAATDVKRLQEIKEKPWTGTEERPAA' A
#
# COMPACT_ATOMS: atom_id res chain seq x y z
N MET A 1 16.02 -5.54 12.76
CA MET A 1 15.58 -4.20 12.30
C MET A 1 14.51 -4.42 11.25
N GLU A 2 13.24 -4.11 11.57
CA GLU A 2 12.20 -4.09 10.54
C GLU A 2 12.47 -2.89 9.62
N LYS A 3 12.43 -3.10 8.29
CA LYS A 3 12.52 -2.01 7.32
C LYS A 3 11.27 -1.13 7.48
N GLU A 4 11.47 0.17 7.60
CA GLU A 4 10.39 1.14 7.81
C GLU A 4 9.68 1.53 6.49
N TYR A 5 10.40 1.40 5.36
CA TYR A 5 9.89 1.72 4.03
C TYR A 5 10.20 0.60 3.04
N PHE A 6 9.23 0.30 2.18
CA PHE A 6 9.33 -0.67 1.11
C PHE A 6 9.14 0.01 -0.23
N THR A 7 10.00 -0.29 -1.20
CA THR A 7 9.75 0.09 -2.59
C THR A 7 8.48 -0.57 -3.11
N TYR A 8 7.91 -0.04 -4.20
CA TYR A 8 6.74 -0.67 -4.82
C TYR A 8 7.01 -2.13 -5.24
N ASP A 9 8.21 -2.43 -5.71
CA ASP A 9 8.58 -3.80 -6.10
C ASP A 9 8.63 -4.74 -4.89
N GLU A 10 9.19 -4.27 -3.77
CA GLU A 10 9.15 -5.04 -2.52
C GLU A 10 7.72 -5.21 -2.01
N ALA A 11 6.92 -4.16 -2.02
CA ALA A 11 5.52 -4.22 -1.60
C ALA A 11 4.70 -5.18 -2.47
N MET A 12 4.90 -5.19 -3.79
CA MET A 12 4.26 -6.16 -4.70
C MET A 12 4.65 -7.60 -4.38
N ASN A 13 5.93 -7.84 -4.07
CA ASN A 13 6.40 -9.17 -3.71
C ASN A 13 5.81 -9.64 -2.38
N ILE A 14 5.72 -8.76 -1.39
CA ILE A 14 5.11 -9.06 -0.08
C ILE A 14 3.62 -9.33 -0.24
N LEU A 15 2.92 -8.44 -0.95
CA LEU A 15 1.48 -8.54 -1.16
C LEU A 15 1.11 -9.61 -2.19
N GLY A 16 2.07 -10.17 -2.94
CA GLY A 16 1.82 -11.12 -4.02
C GLY A 16 0.82 -10.57 -5.05
N CYS A 17 0.98 -9.31 -5.48
CA CYS A 17 0.06 -8.65 -6.39
C CYS A 17 0.78 -8.02 -7.59
N LYS A 18 0.02 -7.73 -8.65
CA LYS A 18 0.54 -7.01 -9.81
C LYS A 18 0.68 -5.53 -9.51
N ARG A 19 1.50 -4.85 -10.32
CA ARG A 19 1.72 -3.40 -10.24
C ARG A 19 0.42 -2.61 -10.35
N SER A 20 -0.44 -2.96 -11.30
CA SER A 20 -1.75 -2.33 -11.46
C SER A 20 -2.59 -2.41 -10.19
N THR A 21 -2.65 -3.59 -9.55
CA THR A 21 -3.35 -3.79 -8.29
C THR A 21 -2.79 -2.93 -7.17
N LEU A 22 -1.45 -2.84 -7.07
CA LEU A 22 -0.82 -1.96 -6.09
C LEU A 22 -1.20 -0.49 -6.31
N TYR A 23 -1.23 -0.02 -7.57
CA TYR A 23 -1.68 1.33 -7.87
C TYR A 23 -3.14 1.56 -7.49
N THR A 24 -4.03 0.60 -7.79
CA THR A 24 -5.44 0.67 -7.36
C THR A 24 -5.56 0.78 -5.84
N PHE A 25 -4.81 -0.04 -5.09
CA PHE A 25 -4.80 0.06 -3.64
C PHE A 25 -4.33 1.43 -3.14
N ILE A 26 -3.27 1.97 -3.74
CA ILE A 26 -2.75 3.30 -3.36
C ILE A 26 -3.80 4.39 -3.64
N THR A 27 -4.49 4.34 -4.77
CA THR A 27 -5.47 5.35 -5.15
C THR A 27 -6.80 5.22 -4.40
N GLU A 28 -7.33 4.01 -4.26
CA GLU A 28 -8.63 3.76 -3.64
C GLU A 28 -8.59 3.90 -2.11
N LEU A 29 -7.45 3.56 -1.48
CA LEU A 29 -7.28 3.62 -0.03
C LEU A 29 -6.51 4.86 0.43
N ASP A 30 -6.24 5.80 -0.49
CA ASP A 30 -5.50 7.06 -0.26
C ASP A 30 -4.19 6.85 0.52
N ILE A 31 -3.39 5.87 0.09
CA ILE A 31 -2.17 5.49 0.83
C ILE A 31 -1.04 6.47 0.53
N PRO A 32 -0.41 7.06 1.55
CA PRO A 32 0.66 8.04 1.36
C PRO A 32 1.93 7.39 0.76
N THR A 33 2.34 7.88 -0.40
CA THR A 33 3.56 7.41 -1.05
C THR A 33 4.74 8.29 -0.68
N HIS A 34 5.84 7.68 -0.27
CA HIS A 34 7.05 8.37 0.15
C HIS A 34 8.07 8.42 -0.99
N LYS A 35 8.71 9.57 -1.17
CA LYS A 35 9.81 9.76 -2.12
C LYS A 35 10.99 10.39 -1.40
N PHE A 36 12.12 9.67 -1.38
CA PHE A 36 13.35 10.18 -0.81
C PHE A 36 14.05 11.14 -1.77
N LYS A 37 14.77 12.12 -1.22
CA LYS A 37 15.60 13.02 -2.03
C LYS A 37 16.66 12.19 -2.77
N PHE A 38 16.85 12.49 -4.05
CA PHE A 38 17.78 11.82 -4.97
C PHE A 38 17.45 10.36 -5.33
N ASP A 39 16.36 9.79 -4.83
CA ASP A 39 15.84 8.50 -5.31
C ASP A 39 14.73 8.70 -6.35
N ARG A 40 14.77 7.89 -7.41
CA ARG A 40 13.74 7.86 -8.45
C ARG A 40 12.58 6.94 -8.08
N LYS A 41 12.76 6.05 -7.10
CA LYS A 41 11.77 5.08 -6.65
C LYS A 41 10.75 5.72 -5.71
N ARG A 42 9.58 5.08 -5.64
CA ARG A 42 8.53 5.38 -4.66
C ARG A 42 8.49 4.27 -3.62
N TYR A 43 8.15 4.69 -2.42
CA TYR A 43 8.14 3.86 -1.23
C TYR A 43 6.78 3.91 -0.55
N LEU A 44 6.44 2.84 0.14
CA LEU A 44 5.29 2.71 1.03
C LEU A 44 5.82 2.45 2.44
N ALA A 45 5.15 2.99 3.45
CA ALA A 45 5.51 2.70 4.82
C ALA A 45 5.18 1.24 5.15
N ALA A 46 5.96 0.64 6.05
CA ALA A 46 5.73 -0.73 6.51
C ALA A 46 4.33 -0.94 7.09
N THR A 47 3.79 0.08 7.78
CA THR A 47 2.44 0.10 8.34
C THR A 47 1.38 -0.03 7.25
N ASP A 48 1.55 0.68 6.13
CA ASP A 48 0.60 0.65 5.02
C ASP A 48 0.65 -0.69 4.28
N VAL A 49 1.84 -1.25 4.11
CA VAL A 49 1.99 -2.60 3.51
C VAL A 49 1.32 -3.66 4.37
N LYS A 50 1.47 -3.60 5.71
CA LYS A 50 0.77 -4.50 6.64
C LYS A 50 -0.75 -4.31 6.54
N ARG A 51 -1.25 -3.06 6.52
CA ARG A 51 -2.68 -2.76 6.33
C ARG A 51 -3.23 -3.33 5.02
N LEU A 52 -2.47 -3.22 3.93
CA LEU A 52 -2.83 -3.78 2.62
C LEU A 52 -2.89 -5.30 2.65
N GLN A 53 -1.99 -5.94 3.38
CA GLN A 53 -2.00 -7.39 3.56
C GLN A 53 -3.28 -7.83 4.29
N GLU A 54 -3.67 -7.13 5.35
CA GLU A 54 -4.90 -7.41 6.09
C GLU A 54 -6.16 -7.21 5.24
N ILE A 55 -6.23 -6.12 4.47
CA ILE A 55 -7.35 -5.85 3.54
C ILE A 55 -7.43 -6.92 2.45
N LYS A 56 -6.28 -7.40 1.95
CA LYS A 56 -6.26 -8.46 0.94
C LYS A 56 -6.79 -9.78 1.50
N GLU A 57 -6.46 -10.11 2.75
CA GLU A 57 -6.97 -11.31 3.43
C GLU A 57 -8.44 -11.17 3.84
N LYS A 58 -8.88 -9.96 4.18
CA LYS A 58 -10.24 -9.64 4.62
C LYS A 58 -10.80 -8.47 3.82
N PRO A 59 -11.25 -8.67 2.57
CA PRO A 59 -11.68 -7.58 1.69
C PRO A 59 -12.84 -6.72 2.23
N TRP A 60 -13.58 -7.20 3.23
CA TRP A 60 -14.67 -6.48 3.88
C TRP A 60 -14.24 -5.53 5.02
N THR A 61 -12.96 -5.50 5.43
CA THR A 61 -12.47 -4.54 6.45
C THR A 61 -12.01 -3.20 5.87
N GLY A 62 -11.98 -3.06 4.53
CA GLY A 62 -11.65 -1.80 3.84
C GLY A 62 -12.83 -0.84 3.66
N THR A 63 -14.06 -1.30 3.97
CA THR A 63 -15.30 -0.54 3.88
C THR A 63 -15.72 -0.05 5.27
N GLU A 64 -15.04 0.97 5.79
CA GLU A 64 -15.79 1.95 6.57
C GLU A 64 -16.57 2.77 5.54
N GLU A 65 -17.89 2.63 5.59
CA GLU A 65 -18.85 3.23 4.66
C GLU A 65 -18.51 4.70 4.42
N ARG A 66 -18.18 5.04 3.18
CA ARG A 66 -18.18 6.44 2.73
C ARG A 66 -19.59 6.96 3.01
N PRO A 67 -19.82 7.90 3.94
CA PRO A 67 -21.16 8.42 4.14
C PRO A 67 -21.59 9.04 2.81
N ALA A 68 -22.74 8.59 2.30
CA ALA A 68 -23.35 9.19 1.13
C ALA A 68 -23.63 10.66 1.45
N ALA A 69 -22.94 11.55 0.75
CA ALA A 69 -23.21 12.99 0.78
C ALA A 69 -24.37 13.32 -0.17
#